data_AF-A0A7C2KID3-F1
#
_entry.id   AF-A0A7C2KID3-F1
#
_cell.length_a   1.000
_cell.length_b   1.000
_cell.length_c   1.000
_cell.angle_alpha   90.00
_cell.angle_beta   90.00
_cell.angle_gamma   90.00
#
_symmetry.space_group_name_H-M   'P 1'
#
loop_
_entity.id
_entity.type
_entity.pdbx_description
1 polymer ?
#
loop_
_entity_poly.entity_id
_entity_poly.type
_entity_poly.pdbx_seq_one_letter_code
_entity_poly.pdbx_strand_id
1 'polypeptide(L)'
;MVEVAVVSSDNTTASRLADLISAHDFRVTICTPDTLPAALPALFVVAMPALASPEEQVIERLRADETTANVPIVIVSGLPMNELQSVPYASDWTIAIVPEPVEAPVLIDTINFLLGQGQ
;
A
#
# COMPACT_ATOMS: atom_id res chain seq x y z
N MET A 1 -5.87 17.12 5.32
CA MET A 1 -5.27 15.93 5.95
C MET A 1 -5.63 14.74 5.08
N VAL A 2 -4.62 14.02 4.60
CA VAL A 2 -4.81 12.94 3.61
C VAL A 2 -5.01 11.62 4.35
N GLU A 3 -6.00 10.83 3.93
CA GLU A 3 -6.30 9.52 4.53
C GLU A 3 -5.59 8.39 3.80
N VAL A 4 -4.85 7.58 4.55
CA VAL A 4 -4.09 6.42 4.06
C VAL A 4 -4.59 5.17 4.76
N ALA A 5 -4.89 4.12 4.01
CA ALA A 5 -5.28 2.83 4.57
C ALA A 5 -4.09 1.86 4.52
N VAL A 6 -3.66 1.36 5.67
CA VAL A 6 -2.64 0.31 5.77
C VAL A 6 -3.35 -1.04 5.84
N VAL A 7 -3.09 -1.92 4.88
CA VAL A 7 -3.68 -3.25 4.78
C VAL A 7 -2.61 -4.30 5.07
N SER A 8 -2.81 -5.10 6.11
CA SER A 8 -1.98 -6.28 6.38
C SER A 8 -2.74 -7.29 7.24
N SER A 9 -2.45 -8.57 7.04
CA SER A 9 -2.85 -9.64 7.95
C SER A 9 -1.99 -9.66 9.23
N ASP A 10 -0.77 -9.13 9.20
CA ASP A 10 0.11 -9.03 10.37
C ASP A 10 -0.03 -7.67 11.08
N ASN A 11 -0.61 -7.70 12.28
CA ASN A 11 -0.89 -6.47 13.04
C ASN A 11 0.39 -5.76 13.51
N THR A 12 1.52 -6.46 13.62
CA THR A 12 2.80 -5.86 14.03
C THR A 12 3.36 -5.00 12.89
N THR A 13 3.41 -5.55 11.69
CA THR A 13 3.80 -4.85 10.46
C THR A 13 2.83 -3.70 10.17
N ALA A 14 1.53 -3.94 10.27
CA ALA A 14 0.52 -2.88 10.09
C ALA A 14 0.72 -1.71 11.06
N SER A 15 0.91 -2.00 12.35
CA SER A 15 1.13 -0.97 13.37
C SER A 15 2.42 -0.21 13.13
N ARG A 16 3.50 -0.91 12.75
CA ARG A 16 4.79 -0.28 12.44
C ARG A 16 4.68 0.66 11.24
N LEU A 17 4.04 0.23 10.14
CA LEU A 17 3.83 1.08 8.97
C LEU A 17 2.94 2.27 9.29
N ALA A 18 1.88 2.06 10.07
CA ALA A 18 0.98 3.13 10.48
C ALA A 18 1.66 4.18 11.34
N ASP A 19 2.54 3.78 12.27
CA ASP A 19 3.35 4.69 13.08
C ASP A 19 4.29 5.53 12.22
N LEU A 20 5.00 4.88 11.29
CA LEU A 20 5.89 5.55 10.33
C LEU A 20 5.14 6.59 9.49
N ILE A 21 3.94 6.28 9.01
CA ILE A 21 3.16 7.18 8.15
C ILE A 21 2.52 8.31 8.97
N SER A 22 1.97 8.00 10.15
CA SER A 22 1.30 8.98 11.01
C SER A 22 2.24 10.06 11.54
N ALA A 23 3.56 9.80 11.55
CA ALA A 23 4.57 10.80 11.89
C ALA A 23 4.70 11.95 10.88
N HIS A 24 4.04 11.89 9.72
CA HIS A 24 4.19 12.82 8.60
C HIS A 24 2.87 13.47 8.13
N ASP A 25 1.99 13.87 9.06
CA ASP A 25 0.71 14.58 8.79
C ASP A 25 -0.36 13.80 8.00
N PHE A 26 -0.20 12.48 7.90
CA PHE A 26 -1.20 11.59 7.31
C PHE A 26 -2.15 11.03 8.38
N ARG A 27 -3.41 10.82 8.00
CA ARG A 27 -4.38 10.07 8.83
C ARG A 27 -4.33 8.61 8.40
N VAL A 28 -3.86 7.73 9.28
CA VAL A 28 -3.75 6.30 8.96
C VAL A 28 -4.91 5.49 9.53
N THR A 29 -5.46 4.59 8.71
CA THR A 29 -6.41 3.56 9.15
C THR A 29 -5.82 2.18 8.90
N ILE A 30 -5.68 1.37 9.95
CA ILE A 30 -5.24 -0.02 9.82
C ILE A 30 -6.43 -0.90 9.48
N CYS A 31 -6.27 -1.72 8.45
CA CYS A 31 -7.28 -2.60 7.87
C CYS A 31 -6.70 -4.01 7.69
N THR A 32 -7.57 -5.01 7.74
CA THR A 32 -7.21 -6.38 7.32
C THR A 32 -7.62 -6.59 5.86
N PRO A 33 -7.07 -7.58 5.16
CA PRO A 33 -7.47 -7.89 3.78
C PRO A 33 -8.97 -8.13 3.59
N ASP A 34 -9.62 -8.67 4.62
CA ASP A 34 -11.06 -8.95 4.64
C ASP A 34 -11.92 -7.73 4.96
N THR A 35 -11.37 -6.73 5.65
CA THR A 35 -12.12 -5.57 6.16
C THR A 35 -11.48 -4.27 5.68
N LEU A 36 -11.79 -3.92 4.42
CA LEU A 36 -11.41 -2.64 3.84
C LEU A 36 -12.30 -1.49 4.37
N PRO A 37 -11.79 -0.24 4.40
CA PRO A 37 -12.55 0.88 4.90
C PRO A 37 -13.73 1.21 3.96
N ALA A 38 -14.88 1.56 4.55
CA ALA A 38 -16.06 1.95 3.77
C ALA A 38 -15.89 3.31 3.06
N ALA A 39 -15.06 4.20 3.63
CA ALA A 39 -14.65 5.43 2.99
C ALA A 39 -13.39 5.17 2.16
N LEU A 40 -13.37 5.68 0.92
CA LEU A 40 -12.24 5.52 0.02
C LEU A 40 -11.05 6.37 0.50
N PRO A 41 -9.90 5.76 0.83
CA PRO A 41 -8.70 6.52 1.18
C PRO A 41 -8.10 7.16 -0.07
N ALA A 42 -7.18 8.11 0.13
CA ALA A 42 -6.42 8.69 -0.96
C ALA A 42 -5.37 7.72 -1.52
N LEU A 43 -4.89 6.77 -0.71
CA LEU A 43 -3.89 5.76 -1.08
C LEU A 43 -4.00 4.54 -0.17
N PHE A 44 -3.72 3.35 -0.71
CA PHE A 44 -3.58 2.12 0.06
C PHE A 44 -2.10 1.75 0.23
N VAL A 45 -1.69 1.38 1.44
CA VAL A 45 -0.39 0.76 1.72
C VAL A 45 -0.62 -0.70 2.06
N VAL A 46 -0.19 -1.61 1.21
CA VAL A 46 -0.47 -3.04 1.32
C VAL A 46 0.83 -3.76 1.67
N ALA A 47 0.90 -4.33 2.88
CA ALA A 47 2.08 -5.08 3.33
C ALA A 47 1.95 -6.54 2.91
N MET A 48 2.60 -6.89 1.80
CA MET A 48 2.49 -8.18 1.14
C MET A 48 3.68 -9.07 1.52
N PRO A 49 3.51 -10.08 2.39
CA PRO A 49 4.61 -10.92 2.85
C PRO A 49 5.07 -11.96 1.82
N ALA A 50 4.19 -12.36 0.90
CA ALA A 50 4.45 -13.38 -0.12
C ALA A 50 3.49 -13.23 -1.31
N LEU A 51 3.79 -13.90 -2.42
CA LEU A 51 2.83 -14.09 -3.51
C LEU A 51 1.71 -15.04 -3.06
N ALA A 52 0.56 -14.93 -3.70
CA ALA A 52 -0.71 -15.57 -3.39
C ALA A 52 -1.22 -15.29 -1.95
N SER A 53 -0.71 -14.25 -1.30
CA SER A 53 -1.17 -13.84 0.03
C SER A 53 -2.54 -13.14 -0.07
N PRO A 54 -3.31 -13.05 1.03
CA PRO A 54 -4.60 -12.36 1.01
C PRO A 54 -4.44 -10.87 0.62
N GLU A 55 -3.27 -10.28 0.88
CA GLU A 55 -2.93 -8.92 0.46
C GLU A 55 -2.80 -8.77 -1.06
N GLU A 56 -2.26 -9.76 -1.78
CA GLU A 56 -2.27 -9.75 -3.25
C GLU A 56 -3.70 -9.74 -3.79
N GLN A 57 -4.56 -10.60 -3.23
CA GLN A 57 -5.97 -10.66 -3.62
C GLN A 57 -6.70 -9.35 -3.38
N VAL A 58 -6.32 -8.58 -2.35
CA VAL A 58 -6.84 -7.22 -2.13
C VAL A 58 -6.45 -6.29 -3.27
N ILE A 59 -5.19 -6.32 -3.72
CA ILE A 59 -4.71 -5.47 -4.82
C ILE A 59 -5.49 -5.80 -6.09
N GLU A 60 -5.65 -7.08 -6.41
CA GLU A 60 -6.44 -7.53 -7.55
C GLU A 60 -7.90 -7.08 -7.44
N ARG A 61 -8.52 -7.22 -6.26
CA ARG A 61 -9.90 -6.78 -6.01
C ARG A 61 -10.06 -5.27 -6.14
N LEU A 62 -9.10 -4.49 -5.62
CA LEU A 62 -9.09 -3.03 -5.73
C LEU A 62 -8.94 -2.58 -7.19
N ARG A 63 -8.18 -3.32 -8.01
CA ARG A 63 -8.04 -3.04 -9.44
C ARG A 63 -9.23 -3.49 -10.28
N ALA A 64 -9.95 -4.53 -9.83
CA ALA A 64 -11.16 -5.01 -10.50
C ALA A 64 -12.38 -4.11 -10.27
N ASP A 65 -12.42 -3.33 -9.19
CA ASP A 65 -13.53 -2.42 -8.88
C ASP A 65 -13.30 -1.04 -9.52
N GLU A 66 -14.22 -0.60 -10.37
CA GLU A 66 -14.12 0.68 -11.11
C GLU A 66 -13.97 1.91 -10.19
N THR A 67 -14.47 1.84 -8.96
CA THR A 67 -14.40 2.95 -8.00
C THR A 67 -13.05 3.04 -7.30
N THR A 68 -12.32 1.93 -7.20
CA THR A 68 -11.00 1.86 -6.55
C THR A 68 -9.85 1.61 -7.51
N ALA A 69 -10.14 1.30 -8.78
CA ALA A 69 -9.16 0.93 -9.79
C ALA A 69 -8.11 2.02 -10.09
N ASN A 70 -8.42 3.29 -9.82
CA ASN A 70 -7.51 4.41 -10.01
C ASN A 70 -6.86 4.90 -8.71
N VAL A 71 -7.17 4.30 -7.56
CA VAL A 71 -6.57 4.69 -6.30
C VAL A 71 -5.12 4.20 -6.27
N PRO A 72 -4.15 5.05 -5.89
CA PRO A 72 -2.77 4.62 -5.79
C PRO A 72 -2.56 3.55 -4.71
N ILE A 73 -1.64 2.62 -4.97
CA ILE A 73 -1.30 1.54 -4.04
C ILE A 73 0.22 1.49 -3.85
N VAL A 74 0.67 1.50 -2.60
CA VAL A 74 2.06 1.20 -2.23
C VAL A 74 2.12 -0.22 -1.71
N ILE A 75 2.88 -1.07 -2.38
CA ILE A 75 3.14 -2.44 -1.93
C ILE A 75 4.42 -2.42 -1.11
N VAL A 76 4.32 -2.84 0.15
CA VAL A 76 5.48 -3.08 1.01
C VAL A 76 5.77 -4.57 1.01
N SER A 77 6.96 -4.98 0.58
CA SER A 77 7.28 -6.42 0.53
C SER A 77 8.78 -6.69 0.64
N GLY A 78 9.14 -7.79 1.30
CA GLY A 78 10.49 -8.35 1.28
C GLY A 78 10.79 -9.27 0.09
N LEU A 79 9.83 -9.47 -0.82
CA LEU A 79 10.02 -10.31 -2.01
C LEU A 79 11.00 -9.69 -3.01
N PRO A 80 11.74 -10.52 -3.75
CA PRO A 80 12.67 -10.02 -4.74
C PRO A 80 11.91 -9.39 -5.93
N MET A 81 12.46 -8.30 -6.46
CA MET A 81 11.79 -7.46 -7.46
C MET A 81 11.41 -8.23 -8.74
N ASN A 82 12.15 -9.27 -9.11
CA ASN A 82 11.83 -10.13 -10.26
C ASN A 82 10.51 -10.90 -10.09
N GLU A 83 10.22 -11.36 -8.87
CA GLU A 83 8.95 -12.02 -8.55
C GLU A 83 7.81 -11.01 -8.57
N LEU A 84 8.03 -9.84 -7.96
CA LEU A 84 7.05 -8.76 -7.97
C LEU A 84 6.78 -8.21 -9.37
N GLN A 85 7.76 -8.20 -10.28
CA GLN A 85 7.55 -7.76 -11.67
C GLN A 85 6.82 -8.78 -12.54
N SER A 86 6.64 -10.01 -12.06
CA SER A 86 5.96 -11.07 -12.82
C SER A 86 4.42 -11.04 -12.67
N VAL A 87 3.90 -10.27 -11.71
CA VAL A 87 2.46 -10.12 -11.46
C VAL A 87 1.83 -9.06 -12.36
N PRO A 88 0.54 -9.19 -12.74
CA PRO A 88 -0.09 -8.33 -13.74
C PRO A 88 -0.17 -6.85 -13.34
N TYR A 89 -0.27 -6.57 -12.04
CA TYR A 89 -0.40 -5.21 -11.52
C TYR A 89 0.95 -4.48 -11.37
N ALA A 90 2.09 -5.14 -11.56
CA ALA A 90 3.40 -4.48 -11.44
C ALA A 90 3.72 -3.49 -12.56
N SER A 91 3.00 -3.57 -13.68
CA SER A 91 3.10 -2.58 -14.77
C SER A 91 2.14 -1.39 -14.59
N ASP A 92 1.37 -1.37 -13.50
CA ASP A 92 0.42 -0.29 -13.23
C ASP A 92 1.12 0.95 -12.69
N TRP A 93 0.91 2.09 -13.34
CA TRP A 93 1.57 3.35 -13.01
C TRP A 93 1.08 3.98 -11.69
N THR A 94 -0.06 3.52 -11.16
CA THR A 94 -0.58 3.93 -9.85
C THR A 94 -0.11 3.01 -8.73
N ILE A 95 0.76 2.03 -9.03
CA ILE A 95 1.39 1.16 -8.04
C ILE A 95 2.86 1.51 -7.88
N ALA A 96 3.30 1.64 -6.62
CA ALA A 96 4.71 1.68 -6.27
C ALA A 96 5.05 0.54 -5.32
N ILE A 97 6.29 0.06 -5.38
CA ILE A 97 6.79 -1.02 -4.53
C ILE A 97 7.90 -0.46 -3.64
N VAL A 98 7.77 -0.64 -2.33
CA VAL A 98 8.77 -0.30 -1.33
C VAL A 98 9.33 -1.59 -0.74
N PRO A 99 10.62 -1.90 -0.93
CA PRO A 99 11.21 -3.11 -0.39
C PRO A 99 11.34 -3.05 1.13
N GLU A 100 11.26 -4.21 1.78
CA GLU A 100 11.64 -4.33 3.18
C GLU A 100 13.16 -4.54 3.35
N PRO A 101 13.80 -3.98 4.40
CA PRO A 101 13.20 -3.22 5.50
C PRO A 101 12.76 -1.81 5.09
N VAL A 102 11.55 -1.42 5.50
CA VAL A 102 11.00 -0.11 5.14
C VAL A 102 11.73 1.03 5.82
N GLU A 103 12.27 1.93 5.00
CA GLU A 103 12.81 3.21 5.44
C GLU A 103 11.71 4.29 5.37
N ALA A 104 11.46 4.96 6.49
CA ALA A 104 10.48 6.04 6.60
C ALA A 104 10.58 7.08 5.46
N PRO A 105 11.77 7.66 5.14
CA PRO A 105 11.86 8.66 4.09
C PRO A 105 11.46 8.10 2.71
N VAL A 106 11.81 6.85 2.41
CA VAL A 106 11.47 6.20 1.13
C VAL A 106 9.97 5.97 1.02
N LEU A 107 9.34 5.46 2.09
CA LEU A 107 7.90 5.23 2.11
C LEU A 107 7.12 6.54 1.93
N ILE A 108 7.49 7.58 2.68
CA ILE A 108 6.81 8.88 2.63
C ILE A 108 7.01 9.58 1.28
N ASP A 109 8.23 9.55 0.74
CA ASP A 109 8.51 10.08 -0.60
C ASP A 109 7.67 9.37 -1.66
N THR A 110 7.59 8.05 -1.59
CA THR A 110 6.76 7.22 -2.49
C THR A 110 5.27 7.58 -2.38
N ILE A 111 4.75 7.74 -1.16
CA ILE A 111 3.36 8.16 -0.93
C ILE A 111 3.11 9.55 -1.54
N ASN A 112 3.99 10.52 -1.28
CA ASN A 112 3.85 11.87 -1.82
C ASN A 112 3.94 11.90 -3.35
N PHE A 113 4.84 11.11 -3.94
CA PHE A 113 4.97 10.96 -5.39
C PHE A 113 3.66 10.47 -6.01
N LEU A 114 3.08 9.40 -5.48
CA LEU A 114 1.82 8.84 -5.98
C LEU A 114 0.62 9.78 -5.79
N LEU A 115 0.62 10.59 -4.74
CA LEU A 115 -0.40 11.60 -4.48
C LEU A 115 -0.20 12.89 -5.29
N GLY A 116 0.85 12.99 -6.11
CA GLY A 116 1.19 14.21 -6.83
C GLY A 116 1.59 15.38 -5.93
N GLN A 117 2.02 15.08 -4.70
CA GLN A 117 2.52 16.04 -3.71
C GLN A 117 4.05 16.14 -3.70
N GLY A 118 4.72 15.46 -4.63
CA GLY A 118 6.15 15.62 -4.89
C GLY A 118 6.48 17.05 -5.34
N GLN A 119 7.46 17.66 -4.69
CA GLN A 119 7.96 19.02 -4.92
C GLN A 119 8.32 19.29 -6.39
#